data_AF-A0A2A6CV35-F1
#
_entry.id   AF-A0A2A6CV35-F1
#
_cell.length_a   1.000
_cell.length_b   1.000
_cell.length_c   1.000
_cell.angle_alpha   90.00
_cell.angle_beta   90.00
_cell.angle_gamma   90.00
#
_symmetry.space_group_name_H-M   'P 1'
#
loop_
_entity.id
_entity.type
_entity.pdbx_description
1 polymer ?
#
loop_
_entity_poly.entity_id
_entity_poly.type
_entity_poly.pdbx_seq_one_letter_code
_entity_poly.pdbx_strand_id
1 'polypeptide(L)'
;MNYSSLDDNFEADIDIFHHYSGVVNAYFSCVYYRLNIVLPSANHSIFRRIGLFFILQSVVGAICACGYFVLNEARSSNQKIPDFLCWATCKVSFLLLHETFLLYAFGTVACLWGFCMFVVIAGMIARVLKELRGGMQKASTTTRMYQKRAIISLVFQGTIPSIFYVLPALVEALLYLITLIQGLETAALNSLMSSASAIAFSLITAHTVAHSITVVACSPAYKKTIRRLVVESINVIRGRSSVDRIRTRQSLQVSRFDYSRY
;
A
#
# COMPACT_ATOMS: atom_id res chain seq x y z
N MET A 1 -8.08 16.85 -35.57
CA MET A 1 -7.94 16.03 -34.36
C MET A 1 -9.32 15.48 -34.06
N ASN A 2 -9.51 14.16 -34.11
CA ASN A 2 -10.82 13.53 -33.96
C ASN A 2 -11.24 13.54 -32.49
N TYR A 3 -12.35 14.20 -32.18
CA TYR A 3 -12.92 14.21 -30.83
C TYR A 3 -13.41 12.84 -30.36
N SER A 4 -13.67 11.91 -31.29
CA SER A 4 -14.20 10.57 -30.96
C SER A 4 -13.25 9.70 -30.16
N SER A 5 -11.92 9.82 -30.33
CA SER A 5 -10.96 8.98 -29.58
C SER A 5 -10.74 9.45 -28.13
N LEU A 6 -11.30 10.60 -27.74
CA LEU A 6 -11.12 11.18 -26.42
C LEU A 6 -12.23 10.74 -25.46
N ASP A 7 -13.43 10.48 -25.98
CA ASP A 7 -14.54 9.90 -25.20
C ASP A 7 -14.29 8.43 -24.84
N ASP A 8 -13.68 7.64 -25.73
CA ASP A 8 -13.40 6.21 -25.46
C ASP A 8 -12.41 6.00 -24.28
N ASN A 9 -11.40 6.86 -24.16
CA ASN A 9 -10.45 6.79 -23.03
C ASN A 9 -11.10 7.25 -21.72
N PHE A 10 -12.10 8.13 -21.79
CA PHE A 10 -12.80 8.66 -20.63
C PHE A 10 -13.71 7.63 -19.96
N GLU A 11 -14.43 6.82 -20.76
CA GLU A 11 -15.21 5.70 -20.23
C GLU A 11 -14.31 4.70 -19.49
N ALA A 12 -13.13 4.40 -20.06
CA ALA A 12 -12.18 3.48 -19.43
C ALA A 12 -11.68 3.97 -18.06
N ASP A 13 -11.40 5.27 -17.91
CA ASP A 13 -10.95 5.84 -16.64
C ASP A 13 -12.07 5.84 -15.57
N ILE A 14 -13.31 6.14 -15.96
CA ILE A 14 -14.47 6.06 -15.06
C ILE A 14 -14.68 4.62 -14.58
N ASP A 15 -14.53 3.64 -15.46
CA ASP A 15 -14.68 2.23 -15.12
C ASP A 15 -13.62 1.77 -14.11
N ILE A 16 -12.37 2.24 -14.24
CA ILE A 16 -11.31 1.96 -13.26
C ILE A 16 -11.69 2.52 -11.88
N PHE A 17 -12.18 3.77 -11.81
CA PHE A 17 -12.64 4.37 -10.56
C PHE A 17 -13.83 3.63 -9.94
N HIS A 18 -14.82 3.26 -10.76
CA HIS A 18 -15.96 2.46 -10.33
C HIS A 18 -15.52 1.11 -9.78
N HIS A 19 -14.53 0.47 -10.42
CA HIS A 19 -13.98 -0.81 -9.97
C HIS A 19 -13.29 -0.67 -8.61
N TYR A 20 -12.42 0.33 -8.43
CA TYR A 20 -11.76 0.59 -7.15
C TYR A 20 -12.75 0.88 -6.02
N SER A 21 -13.75 1.72 -6.28
CA SER A 21 -14.84 2.01 -5.34
C SER A 21 -15.60 0.72 -4.97
N GLY A 22 -15.90 -0.13 -5.96
CA GLY A 22 -16.55 -1.42 -5.76
C GLY A 22 -15.75 -2.37 -4.86
N VAL A 23 -14.43 -2.48 -5.07
CA VAL A 23 -13.55 -3.33 -4.25
C VAL A 23 -13.50 -2.85 -2.80
N VAL A 24 -13.35 -1.54 -2.59
CA VAL A 24 -13.36 -0.94 -1.24
C VAL A 24 -14.71 -1.20 -0.56
N ASN A 25 -15.81 -0.97 -1.28
CA ASN A 25 -17.16 -1.16 -0.77
C ASN A 25 -17.44 -2.64 -0.42
N ALA A 26 -16.95 -3.59 -1.24
CA ALA A 26 -17.05 -5.02 -0.98
C ALA A 26 -16.26 -5.45 0.27
N TYR A 27 -15.04 -4.93 0.47
CA TYR A 27 -14.24 -5.22 1.66
C TYR A 27 -14.94 -4.74 2.93
N PHE A 28 -15.42 -3.50 2.95
CA PHE A 28 -16.14 -2.95 4.09
C PHE A 28 -17.49 -3.64 4.32
N SER A 29 -18.21 -4.00 3.26
CA SER A 29 -19.44 -4.80 3.35
C SER A 29 -19.16 -6.17 3.97
N CYS A 30 -18.04 -6.81 3.63
CA CYS A 30 -17.62 -8.07 4.22
C CYS A 30 -17.26 -7.93 5.72
N VAL A 31 -16.52 -6.86 6.08
CA VAL A 31 -16.21 -6.55 7.48
C VAL A 31 -17.48 -6.26 8.27
N TYR A 32 -18.39 -5.46 7.72
CA TYR A 32 -19.71 -5.17 8.30
C TYR A 32 -20.50 -6.46 8.49
N TYR A 33 -20.56 -7.33 7.47
CA TYR A 33 -21.25 -8.62 7.56
C TYR A 33 -20.68 -9.49 8.69
N ARG A 34 -19.35 -9.67 8.74
CA ARG A 34 -18.70 -10.47 9.79
C ARG A 34 -18.94 -9.91 11.18
N LEU A 35 -18.87 -8.60 11.35
CA LEU A 35 -19.09 -7.95 12.65
C LEU A 35 -20.55 -8.07 13.12
N ASN A 36 -21.52 -8.11 12.20
CA ASN A 36 -22.94 -8.14 12.54
C ASN A 36 -23.54 -9.54 12.67
N ILE A 37 -23.05 -10.52 11.90
CA ILE A 37 -23.63 -11.87 11.87
C ILE A 37 -22.83 -12.86 12.73
N VAL A 38 -21.50 -12.79 12.74
CA VAL A 38 -20.67 -13.77 13.46
C VAL A 38 -20.56 -13.45 14.96
N LEU A 39 -20.73 -12.18 15.34
CA LEU A 39 -20.70 -11.72 16.73
C LEU A 39 -22.08 -11.13 17.12
N PRO A 40 -23.12 -11.97 17.29
CA PRO A 40 -24.40 -11.50 17.80
C PRO A 40 -24.26 -11.19 19.30
N SER A 41 -23.64 -10.05 19.63
CA SER A 41 -23.65 -9.53 20.98
C SER A 41 -24.97 -8.79 21.18
N ALA A 42 -25.83 -9.35 22.04
CA ALA A 42 -27.25 -9.03 22.22
C ALA A 42 -27.58 -7.58 22.67
N ASN A 43 -26.62 -6.67 22.79
CA ASN A 43 -26.89 -5.31 23.29
C ASN A 43 -25.92 -4.21 22.81
N HIS A 44 -25.09 -4.45 21.80
CA HIS A 44 -24.21 -3.39 21.28
C HIS A 44 -24.86 -2.59 20.15
N SER A 45 -24.89 -1.27 20.36
CA SER A 45 -25.85 -0.30 19.83
C SER A 45 -25.95 -0.22 18.30
N ILE A 46 -27.19 -0.09 17.83
CA ILE A 46 -27.57 0.29 16.45
C ILE A 46 -26.75 1.47 15.92
N PHE A 47 -26.43 2.46 16.78
CA PHE A 47 -25.56 3.59 16.46
C PHE A 47 -24.18 3.19 15.92
N ARG A 48 -23.61 2.07 16.38
CA ARG A 48 -22.34 1.54 15.90
C ARG A 48 -22.44 1.03 14.45
N ARG A 49 -23.59 0.45 14.08
CA ARG A 49 -23.87 -0.04 12.72
C ARG A 49 -24.08 1.13 11.75
N ILE A 50 -24.83 2.13 12.21
CA ILE A 50 -25.09 3.36 11.48
C ILE A 50 -23.79 4.14 11.23
N GLY A 51 -22.93 4.27 12.24
CA GLY A 51 -21.64 4.96 12.09
C GLY A 51 -20.72 4.31 11.05
N LEU A 52 -20.63 2.97 11.04
CA LEU A 52 -19.85 2.23 10.04
C LEU A 52 -20.38 2.44 8.62
N PHE A 53 -21.70 2.48 8.45
CA PHE A 53 -22.34 2.76 7.17
C PHE A 53 -22.07 4.20 6.71
N PHE A 54 -22.17 5.20 7.58
CA PHE A 54 -21.88 6.59 7.22
C PHE A 54 -20.41 6.80 6.84
N ILE A 55 -19.48 6.15 7.55
CA ILE A 55 -18.06 6.13 7.19
C ILE A 55 -17.87 5.52 5.80
N LEU A 56 -18.57 4.42 5.50
CA LEU A 56 -18.48 3.78 4.19
C LEU A 56 -19.02 4.67 3.06
N GLN A 57 -20.17 5.31 3.29
CA GLN A 57 -20.77 6.22 2.31
C GLN A 57 -19.92 7.46 2.09
N SER A 58 -19.29 7.99 3.14
CA SER A 58 -18.42 9.15 3.02
C SER A 58 -17.12 8.81 2.27
N VAL A 59 -16.59 7.58 2.38
CA VAL A 59 -15.48 7.08 1.54
C VAL A 59 -15.85 7.06 0.06
N VAL A 60 -16.99 6.47 -0.27
CA VAL A 60 -17.44 6.39 -1.66
C VAL A 60 -17.68 7.79 -2.21
N GLY A 61 -18.36 8.66 -1.46
CA GLY A 61 -18.59 10.05 -1.85
C GLY A 61 -17.30 10.85 -2.06
N ALA A 62 -16.32 10.70 -1.18
CA ALA A 62 -15.02 11.34 -1.33
C ALA A 62 -14.30 10.84 -2.59
N ILE A 63 -14.24 9.53 -2.83
CA ILE A 63 -13.61 8.96 -4.03
C ILE A 63 -14.29 9.46 -5.31
N CYS A 64 -15.63 9.49 -5.35
CA CYS A 64 -16.38 10.00 -6.49
C CYS A 64 -16.15 11.49 -6.73
N ALA A 65 -16.13 12.31 -5.67
CA ALA A 65 -15.79 13.72 -5.77
C ALA A 65 -14.37 13.90 -6.30
N CYS A 66 -13.42 13.11 -5.77
CA CYS A 66 -12.04 13.12 -6.22
C CYS A 66 -11.89 12.79 -7.70
N GLY A 67 -12.52 11.70 -8.16
CA GLY A 67 -12.52 11.29 -9.56
C GLY A 67 -13.14 12.37 -10.46
N TYR A 68 -14.30 12.91 -10.06
CA TYR A 68 -14.96 13.99 -10.81
C TYR A 68 -14.05 15.21 -11.00
N PHE A 69 -13.35 15.65 -9.95
CA PHE A 69 -12.44 16.79 -10.05
C PHE A 69 -11.22 16.51 -10.93
N VAL A 70 -10.59 15.34 -10.80
CA VAL A 70 -9.46 14.94 -11.66
C VAL A 70 -9.88 14.90 -13.13
N LEU A 71 -11.05 14.34 -13.41
CA LEU A 71 -11.62 14.26 -14.76
C LEU A 71 -11.97 15.64 -15.32
N ASN A 72 -12.52 16.53 -14.50
CA ASN A 72 -12.84 17.89 -14.91
C ASN A 72 -11.57 18.70 -15.20
N GLU A 73 -10.51 18.48 -14.42
CA GLU A 73 -9.21 19.12 -14.63
C GLU A 73 -8.52 18.60 -15.90
N ALA A 74 -8.55 17.28 -16.13
CA ALA A 74 -8.04 16.68 -17.36
C ALA A 74 -8.72 17.23 -18.61
N ARG A 75 -10.03 17.54 -18.53
CA ARG A 75 -10.77 18.22 -19.61
C ARG A 75 -10.32 19.67 -19.80
N SER A 76 -10.04 20.38 -18.71
CA SER A 76 -9.61 21.79 -18.71
C SER A 76 -8.17 21.98 -19.22
N SER A 77 -7.28 20.99 -18.99
CA SER A 77 -5.87 20.97 -19.38
C SER A 77 -5.62 20.88 -20.90
N ASN A 78 -6.65 20.93 -21.75
CA ASN A 78 -6.51 21.04 -23.21
C ASN A 78 -5.85 22.35 -23.70
N GLN A 79 -5.42 23.24 -22.80
CA GLN A 79 -4.41 24.24 -23.14
C GLN A 79 -3.08 23.53 -23.42
N LYS A 80 -2.70 23.48 -24.71
CA LYS A 80 -1.47 22.84 -25.18
C LYS A 80 -0.27 23.27 -24.33
N ILE A 81 0.23 22.32 -23.54
CA ILE A 81 1.57 22.41 -22.94
C ILE A 81 2.54 22.68 -24.09
N PRO A 82 3.37 23.74 -24.01
CA PRO A 82 4.31 24.05 -25.07
C PRO A 82 5.20 22.85 -25.40
N ASP A 83 5.42 22.59 -26.68
CA ASP A 83 6.13 21.37 -27.14
C ASP A 83 7.51 21.18 -26.50
N PHE A 84 8.18 22.27 -26.10
CA PHE A 84 9.48 22.25 -25.43
C PHE A 84 9.44 21.74 -23.98
N LEU A 85 8.26 21.64 -23.35
CA LEU A 85 8.06 21.09 -22.00
C LEU A 85 7.56 19.64 -22.00
N CYS A 86 7.35 19.03 -23.17
CA CYS A 86 6.84 17.67 -23.30
C CYS A 86 7.81 16.59 -22.76
N TRP A 87 9.09 16.91 -22.55
CA TRP A 87 10.01 16.01 -21.85
C TRP A 87 9.75 15.96 -20.34
N ALA A 88 9.19 17.03 -19.77
CA ALA A 88 8.95 17.15 -18.34
C ALA A 88 7.72 16.32 -17.93
N THR A 89 6.71 16.19 -18.80
CA THR A 89 5.53 15.31 -18.59
C THR A 89 5.89 13.84 -18.40
N CYS A 90 7.08 13.40 -18.85
CA CYS A 90 7.58 12.04 -18.63
C CYS A 90 8.18 11.82 -17.23
N LYS A 91 8.27 12.86 -16.39
CA LYS A 91 8.79 12.75 -15.01
C LYS A 91 7.63 12.80 -14.02
N VAL A 92 7.65 11.91 -13.03
CA VAL A 92 6.66 11.85 -11.93
C VAL A 92 6.58 13.20 -11.18
N SER A 93 7.65 13.98 -11.20
CA SER A 93 7.75 15.34 -10.65
C SER A 93 6.89 16.39 -11.37
N PHE A 94 6.39 16.11 -12.58
CA PHE A 94 5.57 17.06 -13.35
C PHE A 94 4.21 17.32 -12.72
N LEU A 95 3.73 16.39 -11.89
CA LEU A 95 2.48 16.56 -11.13
C LEU A 95 2.55 17.71 -10.12
N LEU A 96 3.75 18.18 -9.77
CA LEU A 96 3.98 19.36 -8.91
C LEU A 96 4.25 20.65 -9.70
N LEU A 97 4.31 20.60 -11.03
CA LEU A 97 4.64 21.76 -11.88
C LEU A 97 3.42 22.31 -12.62
N HIS A 98 2.28 21.61 -12.62
CA HIS A 98 1.06 22.19 -13.16
C HIS A 98 0.45 23.15 -12.13
N GLU A 99 0.51 24.44 -12.43
CA GLU A 99 0.04 25.59 -11.64
C GLU A 99 -1.46 25.62 -11.30
N THR A 100 -2.20 24.54 -11.49
CA THR A 100 -3.63 24.59 -11.22
C THR A 100 -3.84 24.45 -9.72
N PHE A 101 -4.18 25.56 -9.09
CA PHE A 101 -4.58 25.66 -7.67
C PHE A 101 -5.52 24.50 -7.25
N LEU A 102 -6.37 24.04 -8.17
CA LEU A 102 -7.25 22.90 -8.00
C LEU A 102 -6.54 21.58 -7.65
N LEU A 103 -5.40 21.26 -8.25
CA LEU A 103 -4.67 20.02 -7.99
C LEU A 103 -4.12 19.99 -6.55
N TYR A 104 -3.66 21.13 -6.05
CA TYR A 104 -3.17 21.24 -4.67
C TYR A 104 -4.29 21.28 -3.63
N ALA A 105 -5.38 22.00 -3.92
CA ALA A 105 -6.59 21.96 -3.09
C ALA A 105 -7.12 20.52 -3.01
N PHE A 106 -7.11 19.81 -4.13
CA PHE A 106 -7.46 18.41 -4.23
C PHE A 106 -6.52 17.52 -3.40
N GLY A 107 -5.20 17.66 -3.56
CA GLY A 107 -4.22 16.92 -2.78
C GLY A 107 -4.43 17.13 -1.28
N THR A 108 -4.71 18.36 -0.87
CA THR A 108 -5.00 18.70 0.55
C THR A 108 -6.27 18.01 1.04
N VAL A 109 -7.36 18.04 0.27
CA VAL A 109 -8.61 17.36 0.61
C VAL A 109 -8.40 15.84 0.68
N ALA A 110 -7.66 15.26 -0.26
CA ALA A 110 -7.32 13.84 -0.29
C ALA A 110 -6.45 13.43 0.92
N CYS A 111 -5.47 14.26 1.30
CA CYS A 111 -4.65 14.04 2.50
C CYS A 111 -5.47 14.12 3.78
N LEU A 112 -6.34 15.14 3.92
CA LEU A 112 -7.23 15.30 5.08
C LEU A 112 -8.19 14.11 5.19
N TRP A 113 -8.73 13.68 4.04
CA TRP A 113 -9.57 12.50 3.94
C TRP A 113 -8.83 11.23 4.38
N GLY A 114 -7.63 11.02 3.86
CA GLY A 114 -6.77 9.89 4.23
C GLY A 114 -6.47 9.88 5.73
N PHE A 115 -6.27 11.04 6.34
CA PHE A 115 -6.08 11.17 7.78
C PHE A 115 -7.33 10.77 8.57
N CYS A 116 -8.52 11.24 8.17
CA CYS A 116 -9.78 10.82 8.79
C CYS A 116 -9.95 9.29 8.73
N MET A 117 -9.66 8.68 7.58
CA MET A 117 -9.71 7.23 7.41
C MET A 117 -8.72 6.50 8.31
N PHE A 118 -7.49 7.01 8.44
CA PHE A 118 -6.51 6.45 9.35
C PHE A 118 -7.01 6.44 10.79
N VAL A 119 -7.60 7.55 11.28
CA VAL A 119 -8.16 7.62 12.64
C VAL A 119 -9.26 6.58 12.85
N VAL A 120 -10.16 6.42 11.88
CA VAL A 120 -11.22 5.41 11.93
C VAL A 120 -10.64 3.99 12.00
N ILE A 121 -9.70 3.66 11.11
CA ILE A 121 -9.07 2.33 11.06
C ILE A 121 -8.31 2.05 12.36
N ALA A 122 -7.55 3.03 12.87
CA ALA A 122 -6.85 2.91 14.15
C ALA A 122 -7.83 2.66 15.31
N GLY A 123 -8.96 3.37 15.33
CA GLY A 123 -10.03 3.14 16.30
C GLY A 123 -10.64 1.74 16.20
N MET A 124 -10.89 1.25 14.99
CA MET A 124 -11.39 -0.12 14.76
C MET A 124 -10.38 -1.17 15.24
N ILE A 125 -9.10 -1.01 14.92
CA ILE A 125 -8.03 -1.91 15.38
C ILE A 125 -7.95 -1.89 16.91
N ALA A 126 -7.87 -0.72 17.52
CA ALA A 126 -7.80 -0.57 18.98
C ALA A 126 -8.97 -1.28 19.69
N ARG A 127 -10.16 -1.21 19.09
CA ARG A 127 -11.34 -1.90 19.59
C ARG A 127 -11.24 -3.42 19.46
N VAL A 128 -10.85 -3.93 18.29
CA VAL A 128 -10.63 -5.37 18.08
C VAL A 128 -9.59 -5.91 19.07
N LEU A 129 -8.53 -5.14 19.31
CA LEU A 129 -7.52 -5.47 20.31
C LEU A 129 -8.11 -5.55 21.73
N LYS A 130 -8.98 -4.61 22.11
CA LYS A 130 -9.64 -4.62 23.42
C LYS A 130 -10.55 -5.84 23.59
N GLU A 131 -11.36 -6.14 22.58
CA GLU A 131 -12.26 -7.32 22.58
C GLU A 131 -11.46 -8.63 22.64
N LEU A 132 -10.39 -8.75 21.83
CA LEU A 132 -9.52 -9.93 21.84
C LEU A 132 -8.80 -10.10 23.19
N ARG A 133 -8.36 -9.02 23.82
CA ARG A 133 -7.71 -9.07 25.14
C ARG A 133 -8.67 -9.56 26.22
N GLY A 134 -9.95 -9.17 26.16
CA GLY A 134 -11.01 -9.67 27.04
C GLY A 134 -11.30 -11.15 26.82
N GLY A 135 -11.40 -11.59 25.56
CA GLY A 135 -11.61 -13.01 25.23
C GLY A 135 -10.43 -13.91 25.63
N MET A 136 -9.21 -13.42 25.49
CA MET A 136 -7.97 -14.16 25.82
C MET A 136 -7.86 -14.55 27.30
N GLN A 137 -8.48 -13.79 28.22
CA GLN A 137 -8.43 -14.11 29.65
C GLN A 137 -9.13 -15.42 30.01
N LYS A 138 -10.12 -15.82 29.21
CA LYS A 138 -10.92 -17.05 29.42
C LYS A 138 -10.46 -18.23 28.57
N ALA A 139 -9.46 -18.04 27.70
CA ALA A 139 -9.04 -19.04 26.73
C ALA A 139 -7.92 -19.94 27.28
N SER A 140 -7.83 -21.17 26.76
CA SER A 140 -6.72 -22.09 27.06
C SER A 140 -5.36 -21.52 26.60
N THR A 141 -4.27 -21.97 27.22
CA THR A 141 -2.90 -21.49 26.93
C THR A 141 -2.54 -21.59 25.45
N THR A 142 -2.88 -22.70 24.80
CA THR A 142 -2.66 -22.92 23.36
C THR A 142 -3.44 -21.90 22.52
N THR A 143 -4.73 -21.73 22.80
CA THR A 143 -5.59 -20.75 22.09
C THR A 143 -5.08 -19.33 22.27
N ARG A 144 -4.64 -18.98 23.48
CA ARG A 144 -4.06 -17.67 23.80
C ARG A 144 -2.82 -17.36 22.96
N MET A 145 -1.96 -18.35 22.70
CA MET A 145 -0.79 -18.18 21.83
C MET A 145 -1.19 -17.89 20.38
N TYR A 146 -2.19 -18.59 19.84
CA TYR A 146 -2.71 -18.33 18.50
C TYR A 146 -3.36 -16.96 18.39
N GLN A 147 -4.20 -16.58 19.36
CA GLN A 147 -4.84 -15.26 19.40
C GLN A 147 -3.81 -14.13 19.49
N LYS A 148 -2.76 -14.27 20.30
CA LYS A 148 -1.67 -13.28 20.39
C LYS A 148 -0.96 -13.09 19.04
N ARG A 149 -0.74 -14.17 18.28
CA ARG A 149 -0.12 -14.09 16.95
C ARG A 149 -1.05 -13.42 15.93
N ALA A 150 -2.35 -13.73 15.96
CA ALA A 150 -3.34 -13.09 15.10
C ALA A 150 -3.45 -11.58 15.38
N ILE A 151 -3.42 -11.18 16.66
CA ILE A 151 -3.36 -9.78 17.08
C ILE A 151 -2.16 -9.08 16.49
N ILE A 152 -0.96 -9.66 16.67
CA ILE A 152 0.28 -9.06 16.17
C ILE A 152 0.23 -8.93 14.64
N SER A 153 -0.25 -9.96 13.95
CA SER A 153 -0.48 -9.94 12.50
C SER A 153 -1.40 -8.80 12.09
N LEU A 154 -2.53 -8.64 12.76
CA LEU A 154 -3.51 -7.59 12.46
C LEU A 154 -2.92 -6.19 12.67
N VAL A 155 -2.17 -6.00 13.75
CA VAL A 155 -1.48 -4.73 14.04
C VAL A 155 -0.47 -4.43 12.94
N PHE A 156 0.39 -5.38 12.56
CA PHE A 156 1.36 -5.13 11.49
C PHE A 156 0.69 -4.83 10.14
N GLN A 157 -0.35 -5.57 9.78
CA GLN A 157 -1.11 -5.35 8.54
C GLN A 157 -1.80 -3.98 8.50
N GLY A 158 -2.23 -3.44 9.63
CA GLY A 158 -2.79 -2.09 9.70
C GLY A 158 -1.71 -1.02 9.76
N THR A 159 -0.72 -1.17 10.65
CA THR A 159 0.29 -0.15 10.95
C THR A 159 1.25 0.08 9.80
N ILE A 160 1.77 -0.98 9.16
CA ILE A 160 2.79 -0.82 8.12
C ILE A 160 2.24 -0.02 6.93
N PRO A 161 1.14 -0.43 6.26
CA PRO A 161 0.58 0.37 5.16
C PRO A 161 0.24 1.78 5.60
N SER A 162 -0.32 1.95 6.81
CA SER A 162 -0.65 3.27 7.32
C SER A 162 0.56 4.20 7.42
N ILE A 163 1.72 3.71 7.87
CA ILE A 163 2.94 4.53 7.92
C ILE A 163 3.36 4.97 6.51
N PHE A 164 3.31 4.06 5.53
CA PHE A 164 3.67 4.35 4.13
C PHE A 164 2.68 5.26 3.41
N TYR A 165 1.49 5.52 3.98
CA TYR A 165 0.52 6.48 3.45
C TYR A 165 0.49 7.80 4.23
N VAL A 166 0.35 7.71 5.56
CA VAL A 166 0.16 8.88 6.43
C VAL A 166 1.42 9.72 6.48
N LEU A 167 2.60 9.10 6.61
CA LEU A 167 3.84 9.87 6.72
C LEU A 167 4.15 10.65 5.43
N PRO A 168 4.11 10.05 4.22
CA PRO A 168 4.24 10.81 2.98
C PRO A 168 3.17 11.89 2.80
N ALA A 169 1.90 11.59 3.12
CA ALA A 169 0.82 12.57 3.01
C ALA A 169 1.05 13.79 3.93
N LEU A 170 1.53 13.57 5.15
CA LEU A 170 1.89 14.66 6.06
C LEU A 170 3.06 15.48 5.52
N VAL A 171 4.08 14.82 4.96
CA VAL A 171 5.23 15.51 4.33
C VAL A 171 4.76 16.39 3.17
N GLU A 172 3.93 15.85 2.28
CA GLU A 172 3.38 16.61 1.14
C GLU A 172 2.51 17.79 1.59
N ALA A 173 1.65 17.59 2.60
CA ALA A 173 0.84 18.67 3.15
C ALA A 173 1.69 19.80 3.75
N LEU A 174 2.78 19.45 4.46
CA LEU A 174 3.72 20.43 5.00
C LEU A 174 4.51 21.15 3.89
N LEU A 175 4.97 20.43 2.88
CA LEU A 175 5.65 21.02 1.71
C LEU A 175 4.72 21.99 0.98
N TYR A 176 3.44 21.65 0.86
CA TYR A 176 2.44 22.52 0.28
C TYR A 176 2.23 23.80 1.11
N LEU A 177 2.07 23.67 2.43
CA LEU A 177 1.95 24.84 3.32
C LEU A 177 3.17 25.77 3.23
N ILE A 178 4.37 25.21 3.16
CA ILE A 178 5.61 25.99 2.97
C ILE A 178 5.60 26.69 1.61
N THR A 179 5.15 25.99 0.55
CA THR A 179 5.02 26.55 -0.80
C THR A 179 4.04 27.72 -0.84
N LEU A 180 2.92 27.64 -0.12
CA LEU A 180 1.96 28.74 0.02
C LEU A 180 2.57 29.98 0.70
N ILE A 181 3.48 29.78 1.66
CA ILE A 181 4.13 30.89 2.39
C ILE A 181 5.25 31.52 1.57
N GLN A 182 6.07 30.72 0.88
CA GLN A 182 7.28 31.17 0.18
C GLN A 182 7.04 31.59 -1.27
N GLY A 183 5.87 31.26 -1.83
CA GLY A 183 5.58 31.39 -3.25
C GLY A 183 6.07 30.18 -4.05
N LEU A 184 5.31 29.84 -5.10
CA LEU A 184 5.53 28.64 -5.91
C LEU A 184 6.90 28.65 -6.61
N GLU A 185 7.32 29.79 -7.17
CA GLU A 185 8.59 29.93 -7.87
C GLU A 185 9.79 29.65 -6.97
N THR A 186 9.79 30.19 -5.74
CA THR A 186 10.85 29.98 -4.75
C THR A 186 10.92 28.53 -4.31
N ALA A 187 9.76 27.90 -4.09
CA ALA A 187 9.69 26.49 -3.69
C ALA A 187 10.15 25.55 -4.81
N ALA A 188 9.82 25.86 -6.07
CA ALA A 188 10.24 25.06 -7.23
C ALA A 188 11.76 25.05 -7.44
N LEU A 189 12.44 26.15 -7.10
CA LEU A 189 13.90 26.24 -7.15
C LEU A 189 14.60 25.55 -5.96
N ASN A 190 13.86 25.17 -4.92
CA ASN A 190 14.41 24.53 -3.74
C ASN A 190 14.56 23.01 -3.96
N SER A 191 15.79 22.58 -4.25
CA SER A 191 16.12 21.17 -4.50
C SER A 191 15.76 20.23 -3.33
N LEU A 192 15.78 20.73 -2.09
CA LEU A 192 15.40 19.95 -0.91
C LEU A 192 13.90 19.64 -0.91
N MET A 193 13.05 20.63 -1.23
CA MET A 193 11.59 20.45 -1.28
C MET A 193 11.21 19.47 -2.39
N SER A 194 11.81 19.63 -3.58
CA SER A 194 11.60 18.72 -4.71
C SER A 194 12.03 17.28 -4.37
N SER A 195 13.20 17.11 -3.74
CA SER A 195 13.71 15.79 -3.33
C SER A 195 12.84 15.15 -2.24
N ALA A 196 12.41 15.93 -1.25
CA ALA A 196 11.54 15.46 -0.18
C ALA A 196 10.20 14.97 -0.71
N SER A 197 9.61 15.72 -1.66
CA SER A 197 8.36 15.31 -2.31
C SER A 197 8.55 14.03 -3.15
N ALA A 198 9.61 13.96 -3.97
CA ALA A 198 9.90 12.76 -4.75
C ALA A 198 10.08 11.51 -3.86
N ILE A 199 10.73 11.65 -2.70
CA ILE A 199 10.86 10.58 -1.71
C ILE A 199 9.49 10.21 -1.12
N ALA A 200 8.65 11.19 -0.76
CA ALA A 200 7.32 10.94 -0.23
C ALA A 200 6.45 10.16 -1.23
N PHE A 201 6.38 10.59 -2.51
CA PHE A 201 5.69 9.83 -3.56
C PHE A 201 6.26 8.43 -3.76
N SER A 202 7.58 8.28 -3.72
CA SER A 202 8.23 6.96 -3.82
C SER A 202 7.81 6.05 -2.66
N LEU A 203 7.72 6.58 -1.43
CA LEU A 203 7.23 5.84 -0.27
C LEU A 203 5.76 5.42 -0.44
N ILE A 204 4.92 6.29 -1.00
CA ILE A 204 3.53 5.92 -1.33
C ILE A 204 3.55 4.73 -2.27
N THR A 205 4.30 4.74 -3.37
CA THR A 205 4.32 3.60 -4.30
C THR A 205 4.87 2.31 -3.65
N ALA A 206 5.84 2.45 -2.74
CA ALA A 206 6.44 1.33 -2.01
C ALA A 206 5.48 0.66 -1.00
N HIS A 207 4.34 1.27 -0.67
CA HIS A 207 3.36 0.70 0.26
C HIS A 207 2.86 -0.69 -0.20
N THR A 208 2.73 -0.92 -1.51
CA THR A 208 2.24 -2.19 -2.06
C THR A 208 3.20 -3.34 -1.75
N VAL A 209 4.50 -3.07 -1.90
CA VAL A 209 5.59 -4.00 -1.58
C VAL A 209 5.63 -4.22 -0.07
N ALA A 210 5.59 -3.15 0.73
CA ALA A 210 5.59 -3.25 2.19
C ALA A 210 4.38 -4.05 2.71
N HIS A 211 3.19 -3.82 2.15
CA HIS A 211 1.97 -4.57 2.46
C HIS A 211 2.11 -6.05 2.10
N SER A 212 2.63 -6.37 0.91
CA SER A 212 2.84 -7.75 0.47
C SER A 212 3.82 -8.50 1.37
N ILE A 213 4.96 -7.87 1.71
CA ILE A 213 5.93 -8.41 2.67
C ILE A 213 5.26 -8.62 4.03
N THR A 214 4.44 -7.67 4.49
CA THR A 214 3.75 -7.78 5.77
C THR A 214 2.77 -8.95 5.79
N VAL A 215 1.98 -9.14 4.73
CA VAL A 215 1.05 -10.28 4.60
C VAL A 215 1.81 -11.61 4.64
N VAL A 216 2.90 -11.71 3.89
CA VAL A 216 3.77 -12.90 3.85
C VAL A 216 4.42 -13.15 5.22
N ALA A 217 4.95 -12.10 5.85
CA ALA A 217 5.59 -12.14 7.16
C ALA A 217 4.61 -12.36 8.31
N CYS A 218 3.32 -12.14 8.11
CA CYS A 218 2.30 -12.38 9.13
C CYS A 218 1.56 -13.70 8.95
N SER A 219 1.51 -14.25 7.73
CA SER A 219 0.80 -15.50 7.44
C SER A 219 1.60 -16.74 7.90
N PRO A 220 1.05 -17.56 8.84
CA PRO A 220 1.71 -18.78 9.29
C PRO A 220 1.96 -19.80 8.17
N ALA A 221 1.04 -19.87 7.20
CA ALA A 221 1.13 -20.79 6.06
C ALA A 221 2.31 -20.41 5.15
N TYR A 222 2.48 -19.11 4.87
CA TYR A 222 3.61 -18.62 4.08
C TYR A 222 4.94 -18.83 4.80
N LYS A 223 5.02 -18.59 6.11
CA LYS A 223 6.23 -18.86 6.90
C LYS A 223 6.70 -20.31 6.78
N LYS A 224 5.77 -21.27 6.85
CA LYS A 224 6.10 -22.69 6.70
C LYS A 224 6.62 -23.01 5.30
N THR A 225 5.97 -22.44 4.28
CA THR A 225 6.33 -22.62 2.88
C THR A 225 7.71 -22.02 2.56
N ILE A 226 7.95 -20.78 2.95
CA ILE A 226 9.24 -20.11 2.76
C ILE A 226 10.35 -20.86 3.50
N ARG A 227 10.13 -21.26 4.76
CA ARG A 227 11.13 -22.03 5.51
C ARG A 227 11.47 -23.34 4.81
N ARG A 228 10.47 -24.03 4.25
CA ARG A 228 10.68 -25.26 3.48
C ARG A 228 11.51 -24.99 2.22
N LEU A 229 11.15 -23.97 1.44
CA LEU A 229 11.87 -23.59 0.23
C LEU A 229 13.33 -23.20 0.52
N VAL A 230 13.57 -22.46 1.61
CA VAL A 230 14.92 -22.07 2.04
C VAL A 230 15.74 -23.31 2.43
N VAL A 231 15.16 -24.23 3.21
CA VAL A 231 15.85 -25.48 3.60
C VAL A 231 16.13 -26.36 2.39
N GLU A 232 15.17 -26.52 1.47
CA GLU A 232 15.36 -27.27 0.22
C GLU A 232 16.46 -26.65 -0.64
N SER A 233 16.47 -25.31 -0.78
CA SER A 233 17.50 -24.58 -1.53
C SER A 233 18.90 -24.78 -0.93
N ILE A 234 19.03 -24.69 0.40
CA ILE A 234 20.30 -24.92 1.10
C ILE A 234 20.77 -26.37 0.91
N ASN A 235 19.85 -27.34 0.98
CA ASN A 235 20.18 -28.75 0.78
C ASN A 235 20.63 -29.04 -0.66
N VAL A 236 20.02 -28.41 -1.66
CA VAL A 236 20.44 -28.52 -3.07
C VAL A 236 21.85 -27.94 -3.26
N ILE A 237 22.13 -26.76 -2.71
CA ILE A 237 23.46 -26.13 -2.79
C ILE A 237 24.52 -26.99 -2.09
N ARG A 238 24.21 -27.49 -0.88
CA ARG A 238 25.11 -28.38 -0.12
C ARG A 238 25.33 -29.71 -0.84
N GLY A 239 24.28 -30.30 -1.43
CA GLY A 239 24.35 -31.51 -2.22
C GLY A 239 25.26 -31.37 -3.44
N ARG A 240 25.12 -30.27 -4.21
CA ARG A 240 26.03 -29.96 -5.32
C ARG A 240 27.49 -29.85 -4.87
N SER A 241 27.74 -29.13 -3.76
CA SER A 241 29.10 -29.01 -3.21
C SER A 241 29.72 -30.36 -2.83
N SER A 242 28.92 -31.30 -2.30
CA SER A 242 29.41 -32.65 -2.00
C SER A 242 29.73 -33.47 -3.25
N VAL A 243 28.89 -33.40 -4.29
CA VAL A 243 29.11 -34.09 -5.57
C VAL A 243 30.37 -33.56 -6.25
N ASP A 244 30.57 -32.24 -6.27
CA ASP A 244 31.76 -31.62 -6.87
C ASP A 244 33.04 -32.04 -6.14
N ARG A 245 33.03 -32.13 -4.80
CA ARG A 245 34.17 -32.64 -4.03
C ARG A 245 34.52 -34.09 -4.37
N ILE A 246 33.52 -34.94 -4.58
CA ILE A 246 33.74 -36.35 -4.95
C ILE A 246 34.35 -36.42 -6.35
N ARG A 247 33.83 -35.64 -7.30
CA ARG A 247 34.36 -35.57 -8.67
C ARG A 247 35.82 -35.09 -8.68
N THR A 248 36.16 -34.05 -7.92
CA THR A 248 37.55 -33.57 -7.80
C THR A 248 38.49 -34.60 -7.17
N ARG A 249 38.01 -35.39 -6.20
CA ARG A 249 38.82 -36.48 -5.62
C ARG A 249 39.07 -37.61 -6.63
N GLN A 250 38.06 -37.97 -7.42
CA GLN A 250 38.21 -38.98 -8.47
C GLN A 250 39.16 -38.51 -9.57
N SER A 251 39.07 -37.26 -10.03
CA SER A 251 40.01 -36.74 -11.03
C SER A 251 41.45 -36.72 -10.52
N LEU A 252 41.69 -36.35 -9.25
CA LEU A 252 43.02 -36.40 -8.65
C LEU A 252 43.58 -37.82 -8.49
N GLN A 253 42.72 -38.81 -8.24
CA GLN A 253 43.15 -40.21 -8.20
C GLN A 253 43.56 -40.71 -9.59
N VAL A 254 42.77 -40.40 -10.63
CA VAL A 254 43.12 -40.77 -12.01
C VAL A 254 44.45 -40.14 -12.43
N SER A 255 44.66 -38.85 -12.18
CA SER A 255 45.94 -38.18 -12.50
C SER A 255 47.14 -38.74 -11.74
N ARG A 256 46.97 -39.28 -10.51
CA ARG A 256 48.06 -39.97 -9.80
C ARG A 256 48.46 -41.29 -10.45
N PHE A 257 47.51 -42.03 -11.01
CA PHE A 257 47.81 -43.30 -11.66
C PHE A 257 48.60 -43.12 -12.97
N ASP A 258 48.33 -42.05 -13.72
CA ASP A 258 49.05 -41.76 -14.97
C ASP A 258 50.52 -41.36 -14.72
N TYR A 259 50.81 -40.64 -13.63
CA TYR A 259 52.19 -40.27 -13.27
C TYR A 259 53.05 -41.45 -12.79
N SER A 260 52.45 -42.55 -12.36
CA SER A 260 53.20 -43.74 -11.87
C SER A 260 53.68 -44.66 -13.00
N ARG A 261 53.32 -44.38 -14.26
CA ARG A 261 53.71 -45.20 -15.43
C ARG A 261 54.90 -44.64 -16.22
N TYR A 262 55.41 -43.47 -15.83
CA TYR A 262 56.59 -42.83 -16.42
C TYR A 262 57.69 -42.74 -15.37
#